data_AF-A0A6V7X5L8-F1
#
_entry.id   AF-A0A6V7X5L8-F1
#
_cell.length_a   1.000
_cell.length_b   1.000
_cell.length_c   1.000
_cell.angle_alpha   90.00
_cell.angle_beta   90.00
_cell.angle_gamma   90.00
#
_symmetry.space_group_name_H-M   'P 1'
#
loop_
_entity.id
_entity.type
_entity.pdbx_description
1 polymer ?
#
loop_
_entity_poly.entity_id
_entity_poly.type
_entity_poly.pdbx_seq_one_letter_code
_entity_poly.pdbx_strand_id
1 'polypeptide(L)'
;IYLVVMNRLQTRMAIILLPRTLFVSAGKNGKGFGNMKIIYEETSTVWINWNNLLHFPLIFNQTDECEKKQIQFIMGSESSDKCHLYLQNWEEEKGIISKQITRGSDWVVLKEAVPKVDNNRQLVYFLAERISPIILSLCVASIPSVTSTTNNEDKFNDCRVLTPQDLSYKFERCNPTLCLNPDVGFICWLSAVNRLPECRFYRFVHGNEPGLLPTAIYTHRIGVQIVSPSPSICSTSSWGLSYLHRSPSSIFKHKFCEFESTTSKQRHFALALWPCEEIESSKKFPIIHSVYGGPSIQIVRNSWHS
;
A
#
# COMPACT_ATOMS: atom_id res chain seq x y z
N ILE A 1 -0.82 -26.19 -0.03
CA ILE A 1 -1.81 -25.07 0.01
C ILE A 1 -1.55 -24.32 1.31
N TYR A 2 -1.81 -23.03 1.38
CA TYR A 2 -1.75 -22.31 2.66
C TYR A 2 -3.15 -21.83 3.05
N LEU A 3 -3.38 -21.71 4.35
CA LEU A 3 -4.54 -21.09 4.95
C LEU A 3 -4.07 -19.98 5.88
N VAL A 4 -4.84 -18.91 5.92
CA VAL A 4 -4.73 -17.88 6.95
C VAL A 4 -6.00 -18.01 7.78
N VAL A 5 -5.82 -18.25 9.07
CA VAL A 5 -6.93 -18.43 10.00
C VAL A 5 -6.82 -17.43 11.13
N MET A 6 -7.97 -16.96 11.61
CA MET A 6 -8.06 -16.08 12.76
C MET A 6 -9.04 -16.66 13.78
N ASN A 7 -8.76 -16.42 15.06
CA ASN A 7 -9.74 -16.72 16.10
C ASN A 7 -10.96 -15.79 15.99
N ARG A 8 -12.06 -16.15 16.65
CA ARG A 8 -13.32 -15.36 16.60
C ARG A 8 -13.16 -13.91 17.06
N LEU A 9 -12.25 -13.67 18.00
CA LEU A 9 -11.97 -12.33 18.53
C LEU A 9 -11.05 -11.50 17.62
N GLN A 10 -10.49 -12.09 16.56
CA GLN A 10 -9.53 -11.46 15.66
C GLN A 10 -8.29 -10.93 16.39
N THR A 11 -7.90 -11.58 17.49
CA THR A 11 -6.73 -11.24 18.31
C THR A 11 -5.57 -12.21 18.14
N ARG A 12 -5.81 -13.33 17.45
CA ARG A 12 -4.77 -14.31 17.07
C ARG A 12 -4.99 -14.76 15.64
N MET A 13 -3.93 -14.71 14.85
CA MET A 13 -3.86 -15.17 13.47
C MET A 13 -2.76 -16.23 13.34
N ALA A 14 -2.98 -17.22 12.47
CA ALA A 14 -1.95 -18.17 12.08
C ALA A 14 -1.95 -18.41 10.57
N ILE A 15 -0.76 -18.61 10.00
CA ILE A 15 -0.59 -19.12 8.64
C ILE A 15 -0.26 -20.60 8.73
N ILE A 16 -1.05 -21.42 8.05
CA ILE A 16 -0.95 -22.88 8.13
C ILE A 16 -0.70 -23.43 6.73
N LEU A 17 0.30 -24.30 6.59
CA LEU A 17 0.52 -25.10 5.41
C LEU A 17 -0.26 -26.41 5.50
N LEU A 18 -1.05 -26.65 4.47
CA LEU A 18 -1.85 -27.87 4.30
C LEU A 18 -1.28 -28.67 3.13
N PRO A 19 -0.75 -29.87 3.40
CA PRO A 19 -0.42 -30.85 2.37
C PRO A 19 -1.66 -31.19 1.55
N ARG A 20 -1.51 -31.27 0.21
CA ARG A 20 -2.61 -31.69 -0.67
C ARG A 20 -3.09 -33.12 -0.39
N THR A 21 -2.20 -33.95 0.16
CA THR A 21 -2.45 -35.33 0.56
C THR A 21 -3.46 -35.48 1.71
N LEU A 22 -3.79 -34.39 2.41
CA LEU A 22 -4.90 -34.37 3.37
C LEU A 22 -6.27 -34.37 2.70
N PHE A 23 -6.36 -33.93 1.44
CA PHE A 23 -7.62 -33.87 0.70
C PHE A 23 -7.85 -35.18 -0.06
N VAL A 24 -8.92 -35.87 0.31
CA VAL A 24 -9.32 -37.16 -0.27
C VAL A 24 -10.75 -37.08 -0.79
N SER A 25 -11.11 -37.98 -1.70
CA SER A 25 -12.49 -38.10 -2.21
C SER A 25 -13.47 -38.39 -1.05
N ALA A 26 -14.72 -37.94 -1.14
CA ALA A 26 -15.72 -38.05 -0.06
C ALA A 26 -15.95 -39.47 0.47
N GLY A 27 -15.74 -40.51 -0.35
CA GLY A 27 -15.83 -41.92 0.07
C GLY A 27 -14.58 -42.48 0.77
N LYS A 28 -13.54 -41.67 0.96
CA LYS A 28 -12.23 -42.06 1.54
C LYS A 28 -11.91 -41.30 2.83
N ASN A 29 -12.93 -40.86 3.58
CA ASN A 29 -12.75 -40.13 4.83
C ASN A 29 -11.74 -40.82 5.76
N GLY A 30 -10.82 -40.03 6.33
CA GLY A 30 -9.74 -40.53 7.19
C GLY A 30 -8.53 -41.13 6.48
N LYS A 31 -8.53 -41.25 5.14
CA LYS A 31 -7.38 -41.77 4.37
C LYS A 31 -6.37 -40.71 3.93
N GLY A 32 -6.58 -39.44 4.31
CA GLY A 32 -5.61 -38.37 4.05
C GLY A 32 -4.36 -38.55 4.92
N PHE A 33 -3.20 -38.17 4.41
CA PHE A 33 -1.93 -38.29 5.15
C PHE A 33 -1.11 -37.01 5.06
N GLY A 34 -0.22 -36.81 6.03
CA GLY A 34 0.60 -35.60 6.19
C GLY A 34 0.16 -34.75 7.38
N ASN A 35 1.03 -33.83 7.79
CA ASN A 35 0.79 -32.96 8.95
C ASN A 35 0.61 -31.51 8.51
N MET A 36 -0.39 -30.84 9.08
CA MET A 36 -0.51 -29.39 8.97
C MET A 36 0.63 -28.73 9.73
N LYS A 37 1.17 -27.65 9.18
CA LYS A 37 2.30 -26.93 9.79
C LYS A 37 1.95 -25.47 9.95
N ILE A 38 2.01 -24.97 11.18
CA ILE A 38 1.89 -23.54 11.45
C ILE A 38 3.25 -22.91 11.15
N ILE A 39 3.28 -22.01 10.18
CA ILE A 39 4.53 -21.35 9.75
C ILE A 39 4.66 -19.92 10.28
N TYR A 40 3.59 -19.35 10.80
CA TYR A 40 3.57 -18.03 11.42
C TYR A 40 2.38 -17.91 12.36
N GLU A 41 2.57 -17.21 13.47
CA GLU A 41 1.52 -16.78 14.37
C GLU A 41 1.73 -15.32 14.78
N GLU A 42 0.64 -14.57 14.87
CA GLU A 42 0.61 -13.20 15.35
C GLU A 42 -0.53 -13.03 16.35
N THR A 43 -0.27 -12.23 17.38
CA THR A 43 -1.26 -11.87 18.41
C THR A 43 -1.33 -10.37 18.58
N SER A 44 -2.53 -9.86 18.85
CA SER A 44 -2.78 -8.43 19.11
C SER A 44 -3.65 -8.27 20.35
N THR A 45 -3.38 -7.22 21.12
CA THR A 45 -4.20 -6.82 22.26
C THR A 45 -5.44 -6.02 21.85
N VAL A 46 -5.48 -5.53 20.60
CA VAL A 46 -6.56 -4.71 20.05
C VAL A 46 -7.38 -5.55 19.06
N TRP A 47 -6.88 -5.70 17.84
CA TRP A 47 -7.33 -6.65 16.82
C TRP A 47 -6.25 -6.80 15.75
N ILE A 48 -6.38 -7.78 14.86
CA ILE A 48 -5.51 -8.02 13.72
C ILE A 48 -6.19 -7.50 12.45
N ASN A 49 -5.56 -6.54 11.78
CA ASN A 49 -6.01 -6.08 10.47
C ASN A 49 -5.42 -6.98 9.38
N TRP A 50 -6.22 -7.92 8.88
CA TRP A 50 -5.81 -8.73 7.72
C TRP A 50 -5.47 -7.83 6.52
N ASN A 51 -4.42 -8.19 5.78
CA ASN A 51 -3.85 -7.37 4.73
C ASN A 51 -3.42 -8.20 3.51
N ASN A 52 -3.26 -7.53 2.38
CA ASN A 52 -2.87 -8.11 1.09
C ASN A 52 -1.35 -8.13 0.90
N LEU A 53 -0.56 -7.90 1.97
CA LEU A 53 0.89 -7.81 1.92
C LEU A 53 1.59 -9.18 2.00
N LEU A 54 0.83 -10.26 2.22
CA LEU A 54 1.37 -11.62 2.19
C LEU A 54 1.80 -12.00 0.76
N HIS A 55 3.09 -12.22 0.58
CA HIS A 55 3.67 -12.68 -0.68
C HIS A 55 4.67 -13.80 -0.45
N PHE A 56 4.46 -14.93 -1.11
CA PHE A 56 5.46 -16.01 -1.17
C PHE A 56 6.37 -15.76 -2.38
N PRO A 57 7.64 -15.32 -2.19
CA PRO A 57 8.61 -15.30 -3.26
C PRO A 57 8.75 -16.72 -3.80
N LEU A 58 8.96 -16.84 -5.11
CA LEU A 58 8.96 -18.13 -5.80
C LEU A 58 9.84 -19.14 -5.07
N ILE A 59 9.20 -20.22 -4.64
CA ILE A 59 9.72 -21.31 -3.82
C ILE A 59 11.11 -21.71 -4.34
N PHE A 60 12.13 -21.65 -3.48
CA PHE A 60 13.48 -22.13 -3.80
C PHE A 60 13.39 -23.55 -4.34
N ASN A 61 14.04 -23.79 -5.48
CA ASN A 61 14.14 -25.09 -6.13
C ASN A 61 14.52 -26.15 -5.10
N GLN A 62 13.56 -26.95 -4.66
CA GLN A 62 13.81 -28.19 -3.94
C GLN A 62 14.33 -29.20 -4.96
N THR A 63 15.61 -29.07 -5.34
CA THR A 63 16.28 -30.08 -6.15
C THR A 63 16.82 -31.23 -5.31
N ASP A 64 16.95 -31.06 -3.99
CA ASP A 64 17.50 -32.10 -3.12
C ASP A 64 16.51 -32.52 -2.02
N GLU A 65 16.11 -33.79 -2.06
CA GLU A 65 15.19 -34.44 -1.12
C GLU A 65 15.70 -34.47 0.35
N CYS A 66 16.94 -34.04 0.60
CA CYS A 66 17.58 -34.04 1.92
C CYS A 66 17.81 -32.64 2.53
N GLU A 67 17.53 -31.54 1.83
CA GLU A 67 17.77 -30.21 2.39
C GLU A 67 16.54 -29.62 3.07
N LYS A 68 16.78 -29.05 4.25
CA LYS A 68 15.78 -28.57 5.20
C LYS A 68 14.68 -27.76 4.51
N LYS A 69 13.41 -28.08 4.82
CA LYS A 69 12.23 -27.37 4.30
C LYS A 69 12.16 -25.95 4.86
N GLN A 70 12.95 -25.05 4.27
CA GLN A 70 12.91 -23.62 4.57
C GLN A 70 11.85 -22.95 3.71
N ILE A 71 11.10 -22.03 4.32
CA ILE A 71 10.02 -21.30 3.64
C ILE A 71 10.19 -19.83 3.95
N GLN A 72 10.36 -19.04 2.90
CA GLN A 72 10.48 -17.59 3.00
C GLN A 72 9.23 -16.94 2.44
N PHE A 73 8.76 -15.89 3.10
CA PHE A 73 7.65 -15.06 2.63
C PHE A 73 7.72 -13.65 3.21
N ILE A 74 7.16 -12.70 2.48
CA ILE A 74 6.98 -11.33 2.94
C ILE A 74 5.57 -11.20 3.51
N MET A 75 5.43 -10.47 4.61
CA MET A 75 4.15 -10.17 5.23
C MET A 75 4.14 -8.76 5.82
N GLY A 76 2.97 -8.12 5.81
CA GLY A 76 2.72 -6.91 6.58
C GLY A 76 2.23 -7.23 7.99
N SER A 77 2.82 -6.61 9.01
CA SER A 77 2.43 -6.77 10.42
C SER A 77 2.40 -5.42 11.12
N GLU A 78 1.57 -5.30 12.15
CA GLU A 78 1.47 -4.13 13.04
C GLU A 78 2.13 -4.39 14.40
N SER A 79 2.99 -5.41 14.49
CA SER A 79 3.70 -5.76 15.72
C SER A 79 4.54 -4.61 16.30
N SER A 80 4.94 -3.64 15.47
CA SER A 80 5.62 -2.41 15.89
C SER A 80 4.69 -1.18 15.91
N ASP A 81 3.41 -1.34 16.29
CA ASP A 81 2.33 -0.32 16.32
C ASP A 81 1.85 0.16 14.94
N LYS A 82 2.76 0.31 13.98
CA LYS A 82 2.48 0.69 12.59
C LYS A 82 2.70 -0.46 11.62
N CYS A 83 1.91 -0.49 10.56
CA CYS A 83 2.00 -1.54 9.55
C CYS A 83 3.29 -1.41 8.74
N HIS A 84 4.14 -2.42 8.84
CA HIS A 84 5.41 -2.51 8.13
C HIS A 84 5.61 -3.89 7.50
N LEU A 85 6.51 -3.96 6.52
CA LEU A 85 6.89 -5.20 5.85
C LEU A 85 7.98 -5.95 6.62
N TYR A 86 7.81 -7.26 6.70
CA TYR A 86 8.73 -8.20 7.31
C TYR A 86 8.99 -9.37 6.37
N LEU A 87 10.25 -9.79 6.30
CA LEU A 87 10.66 -11.06 5.72
C LEU A 87 10.60 -12.12 6.82
N GLN A 88 9.75 -13.11 6.62
CA GLN A 88 9.64 -14.28 7.47
C GLN A 88 10.43 -15.43 6.84
N ASN A 89 11.30 -16.06 7.63
CA ASN A 89 11.99 -17.29 7.28
C ASN A 89 11.62 -18.38 8.27
N TRP A 90 10.85 -19.36 7.84
CA TRP A 90 10.43 -20.49 8.65
C TRP A 90 11.28 -21.71 8.30
N GLU A 91 11.88 -22.32 9.32
CA GLU A 91 12.56 -23.62 9.22
C GLU A 91 11.89 -24.60 10.19
N GLU A 92 11.61 -25.83 9.75
CA GLU A 92 10.87 -26.82 10.54
C GLU A 92 11.47 -27.10 11.93
N GLU A 93 12.80 -27.13 12.04
CA GLU A 93 13.50 -27.40 13.30
C GLU A 93 13.72 -26.16 14.16
N LYS A 94 13.83 -24.97 13.56
CA LYS A 94 14.23 -23.73 14.26
C LYS A 94 13.07 -22.77 14.50
N GLY A 95 11.90 -23.02 13.90
CA GLY A 95 10.78 -22.11 13.93
C GLY A 95 10.97 -20.93 12.98
N ILE A 96 10.37 -19.80 13.32
CA ILE A 96 10.34 -18.60 12.47
C ILE A 96 11.35 -17.55 12.91
N ILE A 97 12.07 -17.01 11.92
CA ILE A 97 12.95 -15.86 12.04
C ILE A 97 12.32 -14.71 11.25
N SER A 98 11.97 -13.63 11.94
CA SER A 98 11.41 -12.41 11.35
C SER A 98 12.49 -11.35 11.17
N LYS A 99 12.64 -10.81 9.96
CA LYS A 99 13.52 -9.68 9.65
C LYS A 99 12.69 -8.51 9.13
N GLN A 100 12.84 -7.34 9.72
CA GLN A 100 12.10 -6.15 9.30
C GLN A 100 12.68 -5.57 7.99
N ILE A 101 11.82 -5.38 6.99
CA ILE A 101 12.18 -4.77 5.69
C ILE A 101 12.06 -3.25 5.77
N THR A 102 10.97 -2.77 6.38
CA THR A 102 10.68 -1.33 6.52
C THR A 102 10.44 -0.97 7.97
N ARG A 103 10.85 0.22 8.40
CA ARG A 103 10.73 0.69 9.78
C ARG A 103 10.39 2.19 9.87
N GLY A 104 9.67 2.59 10.89
CA GLY A 104 9.47 4.00 11.20
C GLY A 104 8.35 4.22 12.20
N SER A 105 8.47 5.28 12.99
CA SER A 105 7.43 5.65 13.97
C SER A 105 6.30 6.45 13.35
N ASP A 106 6.48 7.03 12.16
CA ASP A 106 5.65 8.14 11.68
C ASP A 106 4.87 7.84 10.40
N TRP A 107 5.03 6.65 9.83
CA TRP A 107 4.43 6.30 8.54
C TRP A 107 4.01 4.82 8.50
N VAL A 108 3.14 4.47 7.57
CA VAL A 108 2.59 3.11 7.42
C VAL A 108 2.68 2.63 5.97
N VAL A 109 2.82 1.32 5.80
CA VAL A 109 2.61 0.62 4.53
C VAL A 109 1.11 0.41 4.32
N LEU A 110 0.62 0.65 3.10
CA LEU A 110 -0.79 0.48 2.76
C LEU A 110 -1.13 -1.02 2.68
N LYS A 111 -2.00 -1.46 3.59
CA LYS A 111 -2.37 -2.88 3.78
C LYS A 111 -3.09 -3.51 2.60
N GLU A 112 -3.82 -2.71 1.83
CA GLU A 112 -4.71 -3.21 0.77
C GLU A 112 -3.99 -3.41 -0.56
N ALA A 113 -2.83 -2.79 -0.76
CA ALA A 113 -2.07 -2.91 -2.00
C ALA A 113 -1.20 -4.17 -2.00
N VAL A 114 -1.28 -4.96 -3.06
CA VAL A 114 -0.41 -6.14 -3.22
C VAL A 114 0.99 -5.66 -3.59
N PRO A 115 2.03 -6.00 -2.81
CA PRO A 115 3.39 -5.60 -3.10
C PRO A 115 3.91 -6.35 -4.33
N LYS A 116 4.82 -5.71 -5.08
CA LYS A 116 5.50 -6.35 -6.21
C LYS A 116 6.94 -6.67 -5.80
N VAL A 117 7.31 -7.93 -5.92
CA VAL A 117 8.66 -8.41 -5.58
C VAL A 117 9.48 -8.62 -6.85
N ASP A 118 10.70 -8.09 -6.85
CA ASP A 118 11.74 -8.37 -7.83
C ASP A 118 12.77 -9.31 -7.20
N ASN A 119 12.66 -10.60 -7.53
CA ASN A 119 13.56 -11.63 -7.00
C ASN A 119 14.99 -11.51 -7.54
N ASN A 120 15.17 -10.93 -8.73
CA ASN A 120 16.50 -10.81 -9.34
C ASN A 120 17.35 -9.77 -8.60
N ARG A 121 16.71 -8.68 -8.17
CA ARG A 121 17.37 -7.56 -7.47
C ARG A 121 17.14 -7.57 -5.96
N GLN A 122 16.36 -8.52 -5.45
CA GLN A 122 15.94 -8.59 -4.05
C GLN A 122 15.27 -7.27 -3.59
N LEU A 123 14.32 -6.77 -4.38
CA LEU A 123 13.59 -5.54 -4.09
C LEU A 123 12.10 -5.82 -3.88
N VAL A 124 11.46 -5.03 -3.03
CA VAL A 124 10.01 -5.00 -2.87
C VAL A 124 9.48 -3.59 -3.11
N TYR A 125 8.47 -3.50 -3.98
CA TYR A 125 7.75 -2.28 -4.30
C TYR A 125 6.38 -2.31 -3.62
N PHE A 126 6.01 -1.22 -2.95
CA PHE A 126 4.81 -1.14 -2.13
C PHE A 126 4.28 0.30 -2.07
N LEU A 127 3.02 0.49 -1.69
CA LEU A 127 2.46 1.81 -1.42
C LEU A 127 2.57 2.14 0.07
N ALA A 128 2.91 3.38 0.40
CA ALA A 128 3.05 3.83 1.78
C ALA A 128 2.80 5.33 1.92
N GLU A 129 2.44 5.73 3.14
CA GLU A 129 2.27 7.14 3.55
C GLU A 129 3.61 7.70 4.07
N ARG A 130 4.69 7.46 3.31
CA ARG A 130 6.08 7.68 3.77
C ARG A 130 6.43 9.15 3.99
N ILE A 131 5.85 10.04 3.19
CA ILE A 131 6.12 11.48 3.20
C ILE A 131 5.21 12.18 4.20
N SER A 132 3.91 11.85 4.16
CA SER A 132 2.88 12.45 5.00
C SER A 132 1.66 11.53 5.03
N PRO A 133 0.88 11.49 6.13
CA PRO A 133 -0.34 10.70 6.23
C PRO A 133 -1.39 10.99 5.13
N ILE A 134 -1.35 12.17 4.50
CA ILE A 134 -2.30 12.54 3.44
C ILE A 134 -1.77 12.25 2.02
N ILE A 135 -0.54 11.76 1.88
CA ILE A 135 0.11 11.51 0.57
C ILE A 135 0.49 10.04 0.46
N LEU A 136 -0.23 9.32 -0.39
CA LEU A 136 0.11 7.95 -0.72
C LEU A 136 1.19 7.92 -1.80
N SER A 137 2.27 7.17 -1.58
CA SER A 137 3.42 7.16 -2.47
C SER A 137 3.85 5.73 -2.83
N LEU A 138 4.34 5.54 -4.06
CA LEU A 138 5.03 4.30 -4.43
C LEU A 138 6.43 4.32 -3.85
N CYS A 139 6.80 3.27 -3.14
CA CYS A 139 8.09 3.12 -2.47
C CYS A 139 8.76 1.81 -2.90
N VAL A 140 10.09 1.75 -2.70
CA VAL A 140 10.90 0.55 -2.90
C VAL A 140 11.83 0.34 -1.71
N ALA A 141 12.01 -0.90 -1.28
CA ALA A 141 12.98 -1.30 -0.25
C ALA A 141 13.75 -2.55 -0.68
N SER A 142 14.93 -2.73 -0.07
CA SER A 142 15.75 -3.93 -0.25
C SER A 142 15.26 -5.04 0.68
N ILE A 143 15.18 -6.26 0.17
CA ILE A 143 14.83 -7.45 0.93
C ILE A 143 16.12 -7.96 1.60
N PRO A 144 16.16 -8.09 2.93
CA PRO A 144 17.36 -8.51 3.63
C PRO A 144 17.69 -9.97 3.34
N SER A 145 18.97 -10.26 3.07
CA SER A 145 19.43 -11.65 2.92
C SER A 145 19.30 -12.42 4.23
N VAL A 146 18.96 -13.71 4.16
CA VAL A 146 18.84 -14.56 5.37
C VAL A 146 20.19 -14.73 6.07
N THR A 147 21.29 -14.73 5.32
CA THR A 147 22.67 -14.93 5.82
C THR A 147 23.34 -13.69 6.40
N SER A 148 22.77 -12.49 6.25
CA SER A 148 23.39 -11.27 6.81
C SER A 148 23.06 -11.16 8.31
N THR A 149 24.06 -11.49 9.15
CA THR A 149 24.11 -11.33 10.61
C THR A 149 24.85 -10.05 11.04
N THR A 150 25.07 -9.10 10.14
CA THR A 150 25.82 -7.89 10.50
C THR A 150 24.94 -6.89 11.24
N ASN A 151 25.28 -6.68 12.52
CA ASN A 151 24.92 -5.58 13.41
C ASN A 151 25.38 -4.19 12.88
N ASN A 152 25.18 -3.91 11.60
CA ASN A 152 25.41 -2.60 11.02
C ASN A 152 24.06 -1.88 10.94
N GLU A 153 23.59 -1.44 12.11
CA GLU A 153 22.30 -0.76 12.27
C GLU A 153 22.20 0.58 11.51
N ASP A 154 23.29 1.10 10.95
CA ASP A 154 23.36 2.50 10.50
C ASP A 154 23.48 2.74 8.97
N LYS A 155 23.38 1.72 8.10
CA LYS A 155 23.49 1.94 6.63
C LYS A 155 22.46 1.23 5.75
N PHE A 156 21.34 0.76 6.31
CA PHE A 156 20.21 0.32 5.50
C PHE A 156 19.27 1.50 5.22
N ASN A 157 19.20 1.93 3.97
CA ASN A 157 18.18 2.87 3.49
C ASN A 157 16.80 2.18 3.61
N ASP A 158 16.06 2.54 4.67
CA ASP A 158 14.75 2.03 5.08
C ASP A 158 13.77 1.82 3.90
N CYS A 159 13.65 2.81 3.02
CA CYS A 159 13.04 2.69 1.70
C CYS A 159 13.28 3.97 0.89
N ARG A 160 12.96 3.95 -0.41
CA ARG A 160 12.97 5.14 -1.27
C ARG A 160 11.59 5.38 -1.86
N VAL A 161 11.17 6.63 -1.85
CA VAL A 161 9.95 7.08 -2.55
C VAL A 161 10.25 7.29 -4.04
N LEU A 162 9.39 6.74 -4.89
CA LEU A 162 9.51 6.73 -6.35
C LEU A 162 8.54 7.70 -7.04
N THR A 163 7.56 8.22 -6.31
CA THR A 163 6.59 9.22 -6.80
C THR A 163 6.95 10.63 -6.34
N PRO A 164 6.48 11.69 -7.04
CA PRO A 164 6.62 13.07 -6.58
C PRO A 164 6.03 13.29 -5.19
N GLN A 165 6.60 14.22 -4.44
CA GLN A 165 6.21 14.49 -3.06
C GLN A 165 4.94 15.34 -2.93
N ASP A 166 4.55 16.03 -4.00
CA ASP A 166 3.42 16.96 -4.04
C ASP A 166 2.11 16.33 -4.51
N LEU A 167 2.14 15.07 -4.96
CA LEU A 167 1.00 14.36 -5.54
C LEU A 167 0.78 13.01 -4.84
N SER A 168 -0.49 12.68 -4.63
CA SER A 168 -0.87 11.38 -4.07
C SER A 168 -1.15 10.36 -5.17
N TYR A 169 -0.66 9.14 -4.97
CA TYR A 169 -0.94 7.97 -5.79
C TYR A 169 -2.40 7.57 -5.65
N LYS A 170 -3.11 7.45 -6.77
CA LYS A 170 -4.49 6.96 -6.80
C LYS A 170 -4.49 5.45 -6.65
N PHE A 171 -5.02 4.97 -5.54
CA PHE A 171 -5.19 3.55 -5.27
C PHE A 171 -6.67 3.18 -5.23
N GLU A 172 -7.04 2.06 -5.85
CA GLU A 172 -8.40 1.53 -5.87
C GLU A 172 -8.42 0.12 -5.30
N ARG A 173 -9.24 -0.12 -4.27
CA ARG A 173 -9.32 -1.43 -3.60
C ARG A 173 -9.78 -2.57 -4.51
N CYS A 174 -10.58 -2.26 -5.53
CA CYS A 174 -11.04 -3.24 -6.52
C CYS A 174 -9.90 -3.72 -7.44
N ASN A 175 -8.81 -2.96 -7.55
CA ASN A 175 -7.61 -3.36 -8.27
C ASN A 175 -6.37 -3.10 -7.39
N PRO A 176 -6.06 -4.02 -6.46
CA PRO A 176 -4.99 -3.81 -5.49
C PRO A 176 -3.59 -4.00 -6.09
N THR A 177 -3.48 -4.34 -7.38
CA THR A 177 -2.21 -4.66 -8.03
C THR A 177 -1.51 -3.41 -8.54
N LEU A 178 -0.19 -3.37 -8.36
CA LEU A 178 0.62 -2.26 -8.87
C LEU A 178 0.90 -2.43 -10.37
N CYS A 179 0.63 -1.37 -11.14
CA CYS A 179 0.96 -1.29 -12.56
C CYS A 179 2.46 -1.00 -12.77
N LEU A 180 3.32 -1.98 -12.46
CA LEU A 180 4.77 -1.84 -12.56
C LEU A 180 5.46 -3.08 -13.12
N ASN A 181 6.53 -2.83 -13.88
CA ASN A 181 7.49 -3.81 -14.35
C ASN A 181 8.88 -3.42 -13.80
N PRO A 182 9.50 -4.24 -12.93
CA PRO A 182 10.79 -3.91 -12.32
C PRO A 182 11.92 -3.62 -13.33
N ASP A 183 11.88 -4.18 -14.53
CA ASP A 183 12.92 -3.95 -15.55
C ASP A 183 12.70 -2.65 -16.37
N VAL A 184 11.48 -2.10 -16.32
CA VAL A 184 11.09 -0.96 -17.16
C VAL A 184 10.75 0.27 -16.33
N GLY A 185 9.79 0.15 -15.42
CA GLY A 185 9.15 1.31 -14.79
C GLY A 185 7.74 1.03 -14.30
N PHE A 186 6.99 2.09 -14.03
CA PHE A 186 5.61 1.99 -13.59
C PHE A 186 4.73 3.07 -14.22
N ILE A 187 3.44 2.75 -14.30
CA ILE A 187 2.39 3.68 -14.67
C ILE A 187 1.53 3.91 -13.44
N CYS A 188 1.17 5.16 -13.20
CA CYS A 188 0.27 5.51 -12.11
C CYS A 188 -0.59 6.71 -12.43
N TRP A 189 -1.73 6.76 -11.75
CA TRP A 189 -2.55 7.96 -11.65
C TRP A 189 -2.11 8.74 -10.43
N LEU A 190 -1.75 10.00 -10.62
CA LEU A 190 -1.38 10.92 -9.56
C LEU A 190 -2.36 12.08 -9.55
N SER A 191 -2.71 12.58 -8.37
CA SER A 191 -3.56 13.77 -8.24
C SER A 191 -3.20 14.54 -6.98
N ALA A 192 -3.73 15.75 -6.87
CA ALA A 192 -3.76 16.52 -5.64
C ALA A 192 -5.13 17.16 -5.52
N VAL A 193 -5.47 17.68 -4.34
CA VAL A 193 -6.77 18.36 -4.16
C VAL A 193 -6.95 19.52 -5.14
N ASN A 194 -5.88 20.23 -5.47
CA ASN A 194 -5.87 21.35 -6.42
C ASN A 194 -5.46 20.96 -7.84
N ARG A 195 -5.21 19.67 -8.11
CA ARG A 195 -4.68 19.21 -9.40
C ARG A 195 -5.45 17.99 -9.91
N LEU A 196 -6.00 18.13 -11.10
CA LEU A 196 -6.69 17.05 -11.80
C LEU A 196 -5.83 15.78 -11.87
N PRO A 197 -6.44 14.58 -11.83
CA PRO A 197 -5.72 13.34 -12.01
C PRO A 197 -4.97 13.28 -13.34
N GLU A 198 -3.70 12.87 -13.27
CA GLU A 198 -2.83 12.68 -14.43
C GLU A 198 -2.30 11.25 -14.42
N CYS A 199 -2.42 10.56 -15.56
CA CYS A 199 -1.73 9.31 -15.78
C CYS A 199 -0.29 9.59 -16.22
N ARG A 200 0.69 9.00 -15.54
CA ARG A 200 2.11 9.22 -15.80
C ARG A 200 2.86 7.90 -15.88
N PHE A 201 3.85 7.88 -16.76
CA PHE A 201 4.83 6.81 -16.85
C PHE A 201 6.18 7.28 -16.31
N TYR A 202 6.74 6.48 -15.42
CA TYR A 202 8.06 6.66 -14.84
C TYR A 202 8.94 5.46 -15.20
N ARG A 203 10.15 5.72 -15.68
CA ARG A 203 11.13 4.68 -15.99
C ARG A 203 12.03 4.44 -14.78
N PHE A 204 12.32 3.18 -14.47
CA PHE A 204 13.30 2.84 -13.44
C PHE A 204 14.72 3.06 -13.94
N VAL A 205 15.57 3.61 -13.07
CA VAL A 205 17.02 3.67 -13.27
C VAL A 205 17.68 2.95 -12.10
N HIS A 206 18.31 1.83 -12.42
CA HIS A 206 19.06 1.02 -11.46
C HIS A 206 20.50 1.51 -11.39
N GLY A 207 21.05 1.56 -10.19
CA GLY A 207 22.48 1.74 -10.02
C GLY A 207 23.25 0.49 -10.43
N ASN A 208 24.53 0.68 -10.77
CA ASN A 208 25.45 -0.44 -11.00
C ASN A 208 25.98 -1.02 -9.68
N GLU A 209 25.84 -0.28 -8.57
CA GLU A 209 26.33 -0.71 -7.26
C GLU A 209 25.32 -1.61 -6.54
N PRO A 210 25.80 -2.71 -5.92
CA PRO A 210 24.93 -3.61 -5.16
C PRO A 210 24.33 -2.88 -3.96
N GLY A 211 23.02 -3.10 -3.75
CA GLY A 211 22.28 -2.49 -2.63
C GLY A 211 21.76 -1.08 -2.89
N LEU A 212 22.07 -0.45 -4.03
CA LEU A 212 21.47 0.84 -4.38
C LEU A 212 20.02 0.65 -4.83
N LEU A 213 19.09 1.28 -4.12
CA LEU A 213 17.69 1.32 -4.52
C LEU A 213 17.54 2.04 -5.87
N PRO A 214 16.62 1.62 -6.76
CA PRO A 214 16.38 2.29 -8.03
C PRO A 214 15.83 3.71 -7.83
N THR A 215 16.00 4.57 -8.83
CA THR A 215 15.26 5.83 -8.93
C THR A 215 14.20 5.73 -10.01
N ALA A 216 13.24 6.66 -9.98
CA ALA A 216 12.19 6.76 -10.98
C ALA A 216 12.33 8.09 -11.71
N ILE A 217 12.42 8.04 -13.04
CA ILE A 217 12.50 9.23 -13.89
C ILE A 217 11.16 9.41 -14.59
N TYR A 218 10.51 10.55 -14.35
CA TYR A 218 9.33 10.94 -15.09
C TYR A 218 9.65 10.99 -16.58
N THR A 219 8.92 10.21 -17.37
CA THR A 219 9.19 10.10 -18.81
C THR A 219 8.05 10.69 -19.63
N HIS A 220 6.81 10.29 -19.36
CA HIS A 220 5.66 10.73 -20.15
C HIS A 220 4.43 10.96 -19.29
N ARG A 221 3.62 11.95 -19.68
CA ARG A 221 2.21 12.05 -19.29
C ARG A 221 1.38 11.30 -20.32
N ILE A 222 0.64 10.31 -19.88
CA ILE A 222 -0.29 9.57 -20.72
C ILE A 222 -1.58 10.39 -20.75
N GLY A 223 -1.78 11.13 -21.84
CA GLY A 223 -2.94 11.98 -22.02
C GLY A 223 -4.19 11.14 -22.24
N VAL A 224 -5.18 11.28 -21.35
CA VAL A 224 -6.58 11.14 -21.77
C VAL A 224 -6.94 12.53 -22.26
N GLN A 225 -7.12 12.68 -23.57
CA GLN A 225 -7.50 13.94 -24.18
C GLN A 225 -8.93 14.23 -23.71
N ILE A 226 -9.07 15.00 -22.63
CA ILE A 226 -10.38 15.52 -22.25
C ILE A 226 -10.65 16.64 -23.23
N VAL A 227 -11.39 16.31 -24.29
CA VAL A 227 -11.80 17.27 -25.31
C VAL A 227 -12.47 18.43 -24.58
N SER A 228 -11.89 19.62 -24.68
CA SER A 228 -12.55 20.83 -24.22
C SER A 228 -13.88 20.91 -24.98
N PRO A 229 -15.04 21.05 -24.31
CA PRO A 229 -16.29 21.18 -25.04
C PRO A 229 -16.14 22.38 -25.98
N SER A 230 -16.26 22.12 -27.28
CA SER A 230 -16.41 23.20 -28.24
C SER A 230 -17.60 24.04 -27.78
N PRO A 231 -17.50 25.38 -27.74
CA PRO A 231 -18.65 26.24 -27.41
C PRO A 231 -19.84 26.04 -28.36
N SER A 232 -19.66 25.32 -29.48
CA SER A 232 -20.70 25.01 -30.47
C SER A 232 -21.36 23.63 -30.34
N ILE A 233 -20.99 22.78 -29.37
CA ILE A 233 -21.59 21.44 -29.23
C ILE A 233 -22.14 21.26 -27.81
N CYS A 234 -23.43 21.54 -27.65
CA CYS A 234 -24.23 20.99 -26.56
C CYS A 234 -24.35 19.46 -26.75
N SER A 235 -23.30 18.71 -26.41
CA SER A 235 -23.42 17.26 -26.27
C SER A 235 -23.96 16.98 -24.87
N THR A 236 -25.27 16.94 -24.75
CA THR A 236 -25.95 16.27 -23.64
C THR A 236 -25.45 14.82 -23.59
N SER A 237 -24.99 14.38 -22.42
CA SER A 237 -24.97 12.94 -22.13
C SER A 237 -26.40 12.40 -22.27
N SER A 238 -26.58 11.08 -22.39
CA SER A 238 -27.90 10.42 -22.34
C SER A 238 -28.71 10.70 -21.06
N TRP A 239 -28.16 11.51 -20.14
CA TRP A 239 -28.75 11.96 -18.87
C TRP A 239 -28.86 13.49 -18.75
N GLY A 240 -28.61 14.27 -19.82
CA GLY A 240 -28.88 15.71 -19.85
C GLY A 240 -28.02 16.60 -18.94
N LEU A 241 -26.95 16.07 -18.34
CA LEU A 241 -26.04 16.87 -17.50
C LEU A 241 -24.87 17.41 -18.31
N SER A 242 -24.69 18.73 -18.30
CA SER A 242 -23.48 19.40 -18.75
C SER A 242 -22.29 18.80 -18.01
N TYR A 243 -21.22 18.41 -18.72
CA TYR A 243 -19.96 18.07 -18.06
C TYR A 243 -19.62 19.21 -17.10
N LEU A 244 -19.65 18.92 -15.79
CA LEU A 244 -19.16 19.82 -14.75
C LEU A 244 -17.63 19.87 -14.89
N HIS A 245 -17.18 20.57 -15.92
CA HIS A 245 -15.80 20.73 -16.31
C HIS A 245 -15.18 21.99 -15.71
N ARG A 246 -15.84 22.56 -14.70
CA ARG A 246 -15.20 23.53 -13.81
C ARG A 246 -14.32 22.74 -12.87
N SER A 247 -13.02 23.03 -12.87
CA SER A 247 -12.18 22.63 -11.76
C SER A 247 -12.85 23.09 -10.46
N PRO A 248 -13.08 22.23 -9.46
CA PRO A 248 -13.42 22.62 -8.10
C PRO A 248 -12.72 23.89 -7.61
N SER A 249 -11.48 24.15 -8.04
CA SER A 249 -10.75 25.38 -7.73
C SER A 249 -11.39 26.69 -8.24
N SER A 250 -12.32 26.61 -9.19
CA SER A 250 -13.09 27.76 -9.70
C SER A 250 -14.34 28.07 -8.87
N ILE A 251 -14.74 27.16 -7.97
CA ILE A 251 -15.92 27.29 -7.11
C ILE A 251 -15.50 27.34 -5.63
N PHE A 252 -14.54 26.51 -5.24
CA PHE A 252 -14.04 26.41 -3.88
C PHE A 252 -12.51 26.49 -3.80
N LYS A 253 -12.01 27.28 -2.85
CA LYS A 253 -10.64 27.21 -2.36
C LYS A 253 -10.55 26.08 -1.35
N HIS A 254 -9.61 25.18 -1.55
CA HIS A 254 -9.38 24.04 -0.67
C HIS A 254 -8.27 24.41 0.31
N LYS A 255 -8.42 24.08 1.59
CA LYS A 255 -7.33 24.22 2.58
C LYS A 255 -7.23 22.95 3.41
N PHE A 256 -6.02 22.43 3.51
CA PHE A 256 -5.69 21.45 4.53
C PHE A 256 -5.52 22.17 5.87
N CYS A 257 -6.16 21.61 6.88
CA CYS A 257 -6.05 22.05 8.26
C CYS A 257 -5.45 20.90 9.07
N GLU A 258 -4.40 21.20 9.81
CA GLU A 258 -3.80 20.30 10.79
C GLU A 258 -4.05 20.88 12.18
N PHE A 259 -4.46 20.03 13.11
CA PHE A 259 -4.66 20.43 14.49
C PHE A 259 -4.35 19.29 15.43
N GLU A 260 -3.87 19.62 16.63
CA GLU A 260 -3.69 18.64 17.69
C GLU A 260 -5.02 18.42 18.41
N SER A 261 -5.42 17.17 18.51
CA SER A 261 -6.64 16.79 19.23
C SER A 261 -6.40 16.87 20.74
N THR A 262 -7.23 17.62 21.45
CA THR A 262 -7.15 17.74 22.91
C THR A 262 -7.41 16.40 23.61
N THR A 263 -8.20 15.51 22.99
CA THR A 263 -8.56 14.18 23.52
C THR A 263 -7.50 13.14 23.24
N SER A 264 -7.09 12.97 21.97
CA SER A 264 -6.14 11.90 21.59
C SER A 264 -4.68 12.31 21.73
N LYS A 265 -4.38 13.62 21.86
CA LYS A 265 -3.02 14.19 21.77
C LYS A 265 -2.31 13.86 20.45
N GLN A 266 -3.07 13.43 19.45
CA GLN A 266 -2.58 13.11 18.12
C GLN A 266 -2.89 14.24 17.15
N ARG A 267 -2.09 14.32 16.09
CA ARG A 267 -2.34 15.26 14.98
C ARG A 267 -3.49 14.74 14.12
N HIS A 268 -4.50 15.57 13.94
CA HIS A 268 -5.64 15.31 13.08
C HIS A 268 -5.57 16.17 11.83
N PHE A 269 -6.07 15.64 10.72
CA PHE A 269 -6.11 16.30 9.42
C PHE A 269 -7.56 16.54 9.02
N ALA A 270 -7.85 17.74 8.52
CA ALA A 270 -9.13 18.11 7.95
C ALA A 270 -8.93 18.75 6.57
N LEU A 271 -9.89 18.54 5.69
CA LEU A 271 -10.01 19.28 4.45
C LEU A 271 -11.24 20.17 4.55
N ALA A 272 -11.05 21.47 4.32
CA ALA A 272 -12.16 22.40 4.26
C ALA A 272 -12.22 23.08 2.89
N LEU A 273 -13.45 23.43 2.51
CA LEU A 273 -13.82 23.99 1.22
C LEU A 273 -14.41 25.38 1.48
N TRP A 274 -13.71 26.41 1.04
CA TRP A 274 -14.13 27.81 1.15
C TRP A 274 -14.72 28.28 -0.17
N PRO A 275 -15.84 29.01 -0.16
CA PRO A 275 -16.31 29.72 -1.36
C PRO A 275 -15.18 30.55 -2.00
N CYS A 276 -15.05 30.51 -3.33
CA CYS A 276 -14.03 31.27 -4.05
C CYS A 276 -14.28 32.79 -4.07
N GLU A 277 -15.53 33.23 -3.87
CA GLU A 277 -15.88 34.65 -3.81
C GLU A 277 -15.11 35.36 -2.69
N GLU A 278 -14.81 36.65 -2.87
CA GLU A 278 -14.24 37.47 -1.81
C GLU A 278 -15.26 37.57 -0.68
N ILE A 279 -15.08 36.70 0.31
CA ILE A 279 -15.83 36.73 1.55
C ILE A 279 -15.44 38.04 2.24
N GLU A 280 -16.36 39.01 2.24
CA GLU A 280 -16.30 40.12 3.18
C GLU A 280 -16.04 39.55 4.58
N SER A 281 -15.00 40.05 5.25
CA SER A 281 -14.43 39.47 6.49
C SER A 281 -15.42 39.33 7.66
N SER A 282 -16.63 39.87 7.54
CA SER A 282 -17.70 39.85 8.55
C SER A 282 -18.85 38.86 8.27
N LYS A 283 -18.90 38.24 7.08
CA LYS A 283 -20.02 37.35 6.71
C LYS A 283 -19.85 35.95 7.33
N LYS A 284 -20.91 35.45 7.96
CA LYS A 284 -21.01 34.07 8.49
C LYS A 284 -21.71 33.19 7.46
N PHE A 285 -21.23 31.97 7.30
CA PHE A 285 -21.79 30.99 6.37
C PHE A 285 -22.29 29.75 7.13
N PRO A 286 -23.36 29.09 6.65
CA PRO A 286 -23.70 27.76 7.16
C PRO A 286 -22.55 26.79 6.88
N ILE A 287 -22.24 25.93 7.86
CA ILE A 287 -21.19 24.92 7.75
C ILE A 287 -21.84 23.57 7.51
N ILE A 288 -21.43 22.89 6.43
CA ILE A 288 -21.76 21.49 6.18
C ILE A 288 -20.56 20.65 6.62
N HIS A 289 -20.75 19.84 7.65
CA HIS A 289 -19.74 18.91 8.12
C HIS A 289 -20.00 17.51 7.56
N SER A 290 -19.21 17.10 6.58
CA SER A 290 -19.25 15.76 6.01
C SER A 290 -18.34 14.82 6.80
N VAL A 291 -18.89 13.68 7.28
CA VAL A 291 -18.18 12.74 8.14
C VAL A 291 -18.48 11.30 7.74
N TYR A 292 -17.45 10.46 7.76
CA TYR A 292 -17.59 9.00 7.79
C TYR A 292 -17.13 8.46 9.16
N GLY A 293 -15.87 8.73 9.54
CA GLY A 293 -15.33 8.44 10.87
C GLY A 293 -15.20 6.96 11.25
N GLY A 294 -15.51 6.04 10.34
CA GLY A 294 -15.38 4.60 10.58
C GLY A 294 -13.95 4.07 10.37
N PRO A 295 -13.62 2.89 10.90
CA PRO A 295 -12.32 2.27 10.73
C PRO A 295 -12.03 1.94 9.27
N SER A 296 -10.75 1.74 8.97
CA SER A 296 -10.24 1.36 7.65
C SER A 296 -10.49 2.38 6.54
N ILE A 297 -10.98 3.59 6.79
CA ILE A 297 -11.19 4.61 5.74
C ILE A 297 -10.58 5.94 6.17
N GLN A 298 -9.88 6.57 5.25
CA GLN A 298 -9.39 7.94 5.39
C GLN A 298 -9.93 8.76 4.23
N ILE A 299 -10.78 9.74 4.55
CA ILE A 299 -11.36 10.67 3.57
C ILE A 299 -10.36 11.78 3.22
N VAL A 300 -9.66 12.30 4.22
CA VAL A 300 -8.76 13.43 4.07
C VAL A 300 -7.42 12.97 3.48
N ARG A 301 -7.26 13.13 2.17
CA ARG A 301 -6.03 12.87 1.42
C ARG A 301 -5.75 13.99 0.43
N ASN A 302 -4.49 14.19 0.08
CA ASN A 302 -4.08 15.09 -0.99
C ASN A 302 -4.35 14.45 -2.36
N SER A 303 -5.61 14.19 -2.64
CA SER A 303 -6.08 13.59 -3.89
C SER A 303 -7.27 14.37 -4.43
N TRP A 304 -7.46 14.29 -5.74
CA TRP A 304 -8.63 14.86 -6.38
C TRP A 304 -9.88 14.03 -6.03
N HIS A 305 -10.89 14.68 -5.45
CA HIS A 305 -12.20 14.10 -5.18
C HIS A 305 -13.22 14.81 -6.07
N SER A 306 -13.91 14.04 -6.92
CA SER A 306 -15.01 14.52 -7.77
C SER A 306 -16.31 14.64 -6.99
#